data_AF-A0A535BCM8-F1
#
_entry.id   AF-A0A535BCM8-F1
#
_cell.length_a   1.000
_cell.length_b   1.000
_cell.length_c   1.000
_cell.angle_alpha   90.00
_cell.angle_beta   90.00
_cell.angle_gamma   90.00
#
_symmetry.space_group_name_H-M   'P 1'
#
loop_
_entity.id
_entity.type
_entity.pdbx_description
1 polymer ?
#
loop_
_entity_poly.entity_id
_entity_poly.type
_entity_poly.pdbx_seq_one_letter_code
_entity_poly.pdbx_strand_id
1 'polypeptide(L)'
;MYQIYQQWGQPGERFDVHFEELKQERLIIGSPVEVAEQVMAYHREFGSEFMWFTVYWPGMEPQWALETIQAFGEQVIPEIKRATPFCPVP
;
A
#
# COMPACT_ATOMS: atom_id res chain seq x y z
N MET A 1 2.09 12.13 -10.09
CA MET A 1 1.82 10.81 -9.48
C MET A 1 0.48 10.24 -9.95
N TYR A 2 -0.67 10.90 -9.68
CA TYR A 2 -2.01 10.38 -10.02
C TYR A 2 -2.33 10.27 -11.53
N GLN A 3 -2.03 11.29 -12.33
CA GLN A 3 -2.29 11.28 -13.78
C GLN A 3 -1.61 10.10 -14.50
N ILE A 4 -0.50 9.62 -13.94
CA ILE A 4 0.28 8.49 -14.46
C ILE A 4 -0.39 7.16 -14.08
N TYR A 5 -0.94 7.02 -12.87
CA TYR A 5 -1.70 5.84 -12.45
C TYR A 5 -2.97 5.67 -13.28
N GLN A 6 -3.69 6.77 -13.57
CA GLN A 6 -4.84 6.76 -14.49
C GLN A 6 -4.49 6.31 -15.91
N GLN A 7 -3.31 6.66 -16.40
CA GLN A 7 -2.86 6.28 -17.75
C GLN A 7 -2.45 4.81 -17.85
N TRP A 8 -2.07 4.17 -16.74
CA TRP A 8 -1.50 2.82 -16.80
C TRP A 8 -2.55 1.72 -16.86
N GLY A 9 -3.66 1.86 -16.13
CA GLY A 9 -4.85 1.01 -16.24
C GLY A 9 -4.62 -0.49 -15.99
N GLN A 10 -5.16 -1.04 -14.90
CA GLN A 10 -5.30 -2.49 -14.75
C GLN A 10 -6.38 -3.01 -15.72
N PRO A 11 -6.10 -4.03 -16.56
CA PRO A 11 -7.11 -4.57 -17.48
C PRO A 11 -8.34 -5.07 -16.73
N GLY A 12 -9.53 -4.53 -17.08
CA GLY A 12 -10.81 -4.88 -16.45
C GLY A 12 -11.33 -3.86 -15.43
N GLU A 13 -10.62 -2.75 -15.20
CA GLU A 13 -11.01 -1.74 -14.21
C GLU A 13 -11.31 -0.37 -14.80
N ARG A 14 -12.19 0.36 -14.11
CA ARG A 14 -12.64 1.70 -14.46
C ARG A 14 -11.78 2.74 -13.76
N PHE A 15 -10.91 3.43 -14.51
CA PHE A 15 -10.05 4.51 -14.03
C PHE A 15 -10.60 5.92 -14.35
N ASP A 16 -11.82 5.98 -14.88
CA ASP A 16 -12.55 7.18 -15.28
C ASP A 16 -13.32 7.87 -14.15
N VAL A 17 -13.11 7.44 -12.88
CA VAL A 17 -13.79 7.96 -11.70
C VAL A 17 -12.92 8.92 -10.86
N HIS A 18 -13.55 9.77 -10.03
CA HIS A 18 -12.86 10.78 -9.23
C HIS A 18 -11.88 10.13 -8.23
N PHE A 19 -10.76 10.82 -7.94
CA PHE A 19 -9.71 10.32 -7.04
C PHE A 19 -10.24 9.78 -5.70
N GLU A 20 -11.20 10.47 -5.10
CA GLU A 20 -11.76 10.07 -3.81
C GLU A 20 -12.52 8.73 -3.89
N GLU A 21 -13.10 8.40 -5.04
CA GLU A 21 -13.79 7.12 -5.29
C GLU A 21 -12.81 5.99 -5.59
N LEU A 22 -11.69 6.26 -6.28
CA LEU A 22 -10.64 5.26 -6.52
C LEU A 22 -9.84 4.93 -5.25
N LYS A 23 -9.59 5.95 -4.43
CA LYS A 23 -8.83 5.84 -3.19
C LYS A 23 -9.50 4.88 -2.19
N GLN A 24 -10.84 4.85 -2.18
CA GLN A 24 -11.61 4.12 -1.17
C GLN A 24 -11.32 2.61 -1.12
N GLU A 25 -10.69 2.02 -2.13
CA GLU A 25 -10.47 0.56 -2.15
C GLU A 25 -9.08 0.12 -2.65
N ARG A 26 -8.17 1.03 -3.03
CA ARG A 26 -7.04 0.66 -3.91
C ARG A 26 -5.67 1.20 -3.54
N LEU A 27 -5.59 2.22 -2.68
CA LEU A 27 -4.33 2.89 -2.37
C LEU A 27 -4.14 3.02 -0.88
N ILE A 28 -2.96 2.60 -0.40
CA ILE A 28 -2.51 2.82 0.96
C ILE A 28 -1.52 3.98 0.94
N ILE A 29 -1.96 5.14 1.40
CA ILE A 29 -1.19 6.39 1.35
C ILE A 29 -1.42 7.15 2.66
N GLY A 30 -0.34 7.73 3.20
CA GLY A 30 -0.39 8.57 4.40
C GLY A 30 0.95 8.60 5.12
N SER A 31 0.92 9.09 6.36
CA SER A 31 1.99 8.90 7.32
C SER A 31 2.19 7.42 7.66
N PRO A 32 3.36 7.01 8.20
CA PRO A 32 3.61 5.61 8.56
C PRO A 32 2.56 5.01 9.50
N VAL A 33 2.03 5.80 10.43
CA VAL A 33 0.96 5.38 11.36
C VAL A 33 -0.35 5.14 10.61
N GLU A 34 -0.74 6.05 9.71
CA GLU A 34 -1.95 5.89 8.90
C GLU A 34 -1.84 4.71 7.94
N VAL A 35 -0.65 4.47 7.39
CA VAL A 35 -0.35 3.31 6.53
C VAL A 35 -0.46 2.01 7.34
N ALA A 36 0.10 1.96 8.55
CA ALA A 36 0.01 0.77 9.41
C ALA A 36 -1.46 0.43 9.76
N GLU A 37 -2.27 1.43 10.12
CA GLU A 37 -3.69 1.23 10.41
C GLU A 37 -4.48 0.73 9.19
N GLN A 38 -4.20 1.26 8.01
CA GLN A 38 -4.80 0.80 6.76
C GLN A 38 -4.43 -0.66 6.48
N VAL A 39 -3.16 -1.04 6.61
CA VAL A 39 -2.71 -2.44 6.45
C VAL A 39 -3.41 -3.36 7.46
N MET A 40 -3.51 -2.93 8.72
CA MET A 40 -4.20 -3.69 9.77
C MET A 40 -5.70 -3.80 9.53
N ALA A 41 -6.34 -2.81 8.92
CA ALA A 41 -7.73 -2.90 8.51
C ALA A 41 -7.95 -4.04 7.51
N TYR A 42 -7.13 -4.11 6.45
CA TYR A 42 -7.16 -5.22 5.50
C TYR A 42 -6.88 -6.58 6.16
N HIS A 43 -5.88 -6.66 7.04
CA HIS A 43 -5.61 -7.91 7.79
C HIS A 43 -6.84 -8.34 8.62
N ARG A 44 -7.52 -7.42 9.32
CA ARG A 44 -8.71 -7.72 10.12
C ARG A 44 -9.90 -8.14 9.27
N GLU A 45 -10.05 -7.56 8.09
CA GLU A 45 -11.16 -7.85 7.18
C GLU A 45 -10.99 -9.19 6.47
N PHE A 46 -9.78 -9.47 5.95
CA PHE A 46 -9.53 -10.63 5.08
C PHE A 46 -8.80 -11.78 5.76
N GLY A 47 -8.28 -11.60 6.98
CA GLY A 47 -7.47 -12.60 7.67
C GLY A 47 -6.17 -12.92 6.95
N SER A 48 -5.63 -11.95 6.20
CA SER A 48 -4.47 -12.15 5.32
C SER A 48 -3.19 -12.45 6.11
N GLU A 49 -2.58 -13.61 5.85
CA GLU A 49 -1.25 -13.94 6.39
C GLU A 49 -0.12 -13.24 5.61
N PHE A 50 -0.37 -12.94 4.33
CA PHE A 50 0.58 -12.27 3.45
C PHE A 50 -0.10 -11.13 2.69
N MET A 51 0.65 -10.03 2.53
CA MET A 51 0.23 -8.87 1.75
C MET A 51 1.38 -8.42 0.86
N TRP A 52 1.08 -8.09 -0.39
CA TRP A 52 2.06 -7.59 -1.36
C TRP A 52 1.76 -6.14 -1.69
N PHE A 53 2.80 -5.31 -1.72
CA PHE A 53 2.68 -3.88 -1.96
C PHE A 53 3.52 -3.48 -3.18
N THR A 54 2.88 -2.84 -4.14
CA THR A 54 3.57 -2.15 -5.24
C THR A 54 3.79 -0.70 -4.86
N VAL A 55 5.06 -0.31 -4.73
CA VAL A 55 5.48 1.03 -4.26
C VAL A 55 6.18 1.84 -5.36
N TYR A 56 6.17 1.34 -6.59
CA TYR A 56 6.79 1.97 -7.74
C TYR A 56 5.81 2.01 -8.92
N TRP A 57 5.91 3.08 -9.71
CA TRP A 57 5.07 3.30 -10.88
C TRP A 57 5.94 3.82 -12.02
N PRO A 58 5.66 3.50 -13.29
CA PRO A 58 6.40 4.04 -14.43
C PRO A 58 6.42 5.58 -14.41
N GLY A 59 7.57 6.21 -14.54
CA GLY A 59 7.70 7.67 -14.48
C GLY A 59 7.74 8.26 -13.07
N MET A 60 7.74 7.43 -12.02
CA MET A 60 8.13 7.83 -10.68
C MET A 60 9.67 7.88 -10.59
N GLU A 61 10.21 8.89 -9.91
CA GLU A 61 11.64 8.93 -9.60
C GLU A 61 12.00 7.68 -8.76
N PRO A 62 12.99 6.85 -9.19
CA PRO A 62 13.33 5.61 -8.49
C PRO A 62 13.67 5.80 -7.01
N GLN A 63 14.25 6.95 -6.67
CA GLN A 63 14.61 7.30 -5.29
C GLN A 63 13.40 7.29 -4.36
N TRP A 64 12.22 7.74 -4.81
CA TRP A 64 11.03 7.74 -3.97
C TRP A 64 10.53 6.33 -3.64
N ALA A 65 10.71 5.37 -4.56
CA ALA A 65 10.37 3.98 -4.26
C ALA A 65 11.31 3.40 -3.20
N LEU A 66 12.61 3.71 -3.28
CA LEU A 66 13.59 3.30 -2.27
C LEU A 66 13.27 3.90 -0.90
N GLU A 67 12.97 5.20 -0.85
CA GLU A 67 12.56 5.89 0.38
C GLU A 67 11.27 5.31 0.96
N THR A 68 10.30 4.95 0.10
CA THR A 68 9.06 4.29 0.54
C THR A 68 9.35 2.92 1.12
N ILE A 69 10.19 2.10 0.48
CA ILE A 69 10.60 0.78 0.99
C ILE A 69 11.27 0.92 2.35
N GLN A 70 12.19 1.88 2.48
CA GLN A 70 12.91 2.13 3.73
C GLN A 70 11.96 2.57 4.85
N ALA A 71 11.12 3.59 4.61
CA ALA A 71 10.13 4.05 5.58
C ALA A 71 9.14 2.96 5.97
N PHE A 72 8.69 2.13 5.02
CA PHE A 72 7.81 1.02 5.29
C PHE A 72 8.49 -0.02 6.21
N GLY A 73 9.74 -0.38 5.91
CA GLY A 73 10.51 -1.33 6.70
C GLY A 73 10.84 -0.86 8.11
N GLU A 74 11.18 0.42 8.27
CA GLU A 74 11.61 1.00 9.54
C GLU A 74 10.44 1.41 10.45
N GLN A 75 9.30 1.82 9.87
CA GLN A 75 8.23 2.48 10.62
C GLN A 75 6.88 1.79 10.53
N VAL A 76 6.60 1.00 9.49
CA VAL A 76 5.29 0.34 9.30
C VAL A 76 5.33 -1.13 9.74
N ILE A 77 6.28 -1.90 9.22
CA ILE A 77 6.42 -3.33 9.56
C ILE A 77 6.54 -3.57 11.08
N PRO A 78 7.28 -2.76 11.87
CA PRO A 78 7.36 -2.97 13.31
C PRO A 78 6.01 -2.81 14.02
N GLU A 79 5.17 -1.86 13.60
CA GLU A 79 3.84 -1.67 14.18
C GLU A 79 2.94 -2.87 13.90
N ILE A 80 2.95 -3.37 12.65
CA ILE A 80 2.20 -4.57 12.27
C ILE A 80 2.64 -5.77 13.12
N LYS A 81 3.94 -6.02 13.23
CA LYS A 81 4.50 -7.13 14.02
C LYS A 81 4.17 -7.06 15.51
N ARG A 82 3.95 -5.87 16.07
CA ARG A 82 3.48 -5.74 17.46
C ARG A 82 1.99 -6.08 17.60
N ALA A 83 1.21 -5.77 16.57
CA ALA A 83 -0.24 -5.96 16.56
C ALA A 83 -0.68 -7.37 16.12
N THR A 84 0.17 -8.11 15.41
CA THR A 84 -0.12 -9.46 14.92
C THR A 84 0.74 -10.52 15.61
N PRO A 85 0.21 -11.73 15.87
CA PRO A 85 1.00 -12.84 16.36
C PRO A 85 2.11 -13.22 15.35
N PHE A 86 3.18 -13.84 15.85
CA PHE A 86 4.26 -14.33 15.00
C PHE A 86 3.73 -15.34 13.98
N CYS A 87 3.96 -15.07 12.69
CA CYS A 87 3.68 -16.02 11.61
C CYS A 87 4.97 -16.79 11.29
N PRO A 88 5.00 -18.13 11.44
CA PRO A 88 6.22 -18.93 11.38
C PRO A 88 6.68 -19.31 9.96
N VAL A 89 6.09 -18.71 8.94
CA VAL A 89 6.38 -19.02 7.54
C VAL A 89 7.54 -18.19 6.99
N PRO A 90 8.38 -18.78 6.11
CA PRO A 90 9.65 -18.21 5.66
C PRO A 90 9.53 -16.97 4.78
#